data_AF-A0A1C5HZG4-F1
#
_entry.id   AF-A0A1C5HZG4-F1
#
_cell.length_a   1.000
_cell.length_b   1.000
_cell.length_c   1.000
_cell.angle_alpha   90.00
_cell.angle_beta   90.00
_cell.angle_gamma   90.00
#
_symmetry.space_group_name_H-M   'P 1'
#
loop_
_entity.id
_entity.type
_entity.pdbx_description
1 polymer ?
#
loop_
_entity_poly.entity_id
_entity_poly.type
_entity_poly.pdbx_seq_one_letter_code
_entity_poly.pdbx_strand_id
1 'polypeptide(L)' 'MATMTKEQMSPVRDKNYDLIHALQMSLEHVYRMETYIADADARGDTELATWFRKIQENNRKAGDQGKQMLMSRLQQEGR' A
#
# COMPACT_ATOMS: atom_id res chain seq x y z
N MET A 1 11.54 10.80 27.08
CA MET A 1 10.27 10.05 26.97
C MET A 1 10.41 9.12 25.77
N ALA A 2 10.59 7.81 25.99
CA ALA A 2 10.64 6.85 24.89
C ALA A 2 9.23 6.63 24.37
N THR A 3 8.96 7.04 23.12
CA THR A 3 7.70 6.72 22.45
C THR A 3 7.61 5.21 22.35
N MET A 4 6.74 4.57 23.15
CA MET A 4 6.44 3.15 22.98
C MET A 4 5.79 2.97 21.61
N THR A 5 6.56 2.45 20.66
CA THR A 5 6.04 1.97 19.40
C THR A 5 5.16 0.76 19.73
N LYS A 6 3.84 0.87 19.51
CA LYS A 6 2.93 -0.28 19.59
C LYS A 6 3.19 -1.19 18.39
N GLU A 7 4.30 -1.89 18.41
CA GLU A 7 4.53 -2.99 17.49
C GLU A 7 3.54 -4.11 17.85
N GLN A 8 2.83 -4.66 16.87
CA GLN A 8 1.92 -5.78 17.12
C GLN A 8 2.70 -6.91 17.81
N MET A 9 2.17 -7.44 18.90
CA MET A 9 2.71 -8.61 19.58
C MET A 9 2.43 -9.87 18.75
N SER A 10 3.18 -10.05 17.66
CA SER A 10 3.20 -11.28 16.88
C SER A 10 4.18 -12.28 17.49
N PRO A 11 3.85 -13.58 17.61
CA PRO A 11 4.82 -14.62 17.94
C PRO A 11 5.86 -14.82 16.82
N VAL A 12 5.58 -14.31 15.62
CA VAL A 12 6.49 -14.26 14.47
C VAL A 12 6.81 -12.80 14.18
N ARG A 13 7.69 -12.21 14.99
CA ARG A 13 8.11 -10.81 14.80
C ARG A 13 8.98 -10.69 13.56
N ASP A 14 8.63 -9.74 12.71
CA ASP A 14 9.42 -9.35 11.56
C ASP A 14 9.41 -7.82 11.46
N LYS A 15 10.60 -7.21 11.44
CA LYS A 15 10.79 -5.74 11.39
C LYS A 15 10.35 -5.10 10.07
N ASN A 16 10.04 -5.92 9.07
CA ASN A 16 9.52 -5.51 7.76
C ASN A 16 8.03 -5.76 7.62
N TYR A 17 7.37 -6.39 8.60
CA TYR A 17 5.97 -6.77 8.52
C TYR A 17 5.06 -5.61 8.09
N ASP A 18 5.16 -4.46 8.78
CA ASP A 18 4.33 -3.28 8.47
C ASP A 18 4.56 -2.77 7.05
N LEU A 19 5.81 -2.81 6.56
CA LEU A 19 6.14 -2.41 5.19
C LEU A 19 5.59 -3.40 4.17
N ILE A 20 5.70 -4.70 4.43
CA ILE A 20 5.16 -5.76 3.56
C ILE A 20 3.64 -5.64 3.48
N HIS A 21 2.98 -5.43 4.61
CA HIS A 21 1.53 -5.27 4.65
C HIS A 21 1.08 -4.00 3.91
N ALA A 22 1.73 -2.86 4.15
CA ALA A 22 1.44 -1.61 3.44
C ALA A 22 1.66 -1.73 1.91
N LEU A 23 2.72 -2.44 1.50
CA LEU A 23 2.99 -2.73 0.10
C LEU A 23 1.91 -3.63 -0.51
N GLN A 24 1.52 -4.71 0.18
CA GLN A 24 0.47 -5.62 -0.26
C GLN A 24 -0.85 -4.88 -0.47
N MET A 25 -1.27 -4.06 0.49
CA MET A 25 -2.46 -3.23 0.36
C MET A 25 -2.33 -2.30 -0.85
N SER A 26 -1.21 -1.59 -0.99
CA SER A 26 -1.00 -0.66 -2.11
C SER A 26 -1.17 -1.35 -3.46
N LEU A 27 -0.55 -2.52 -3.64
CA LEU A 27 -0.65 -3.30 -4.88
C LEU A 27 -2.08 -3.82 -5.13
N GLU A 28 -2.77 -4.26 -4.08
CA GLU A 28 -4.17 -4.70 -4.15
C GLU A 28 -5.12 -3.56 -4.56
N HIS A 29 -4.92 -2.38 -3.97
CA HIS A 29 -5.74 -1.22 -4.24
C HIS A 29 -5.62 -0.74 -5.69
N VAL A 30 -4.48 -0.93 -6.37
CA VAL A 30 -4.32 -0.51 -7.77
C VAL A 30 -5.37 -1.15 -8.69
N TYR A 31 -5.55 -2.48 -8.63
CA TYR A 31 -6.53 -3.16 -9.48
C TYR A 31 -7.94 -3.06 -8.90
N ARG A 32 -8.10 -2.97 -7.57
CA ARG A 32 -9.42 -2.77 -6.95
C ARG A 32 -10.06 -1.45 -7.37
N MET A 33 -9.27 -0.38 -7.50
CA MET A 33 -9.79 0.90 -7.98
C MET A 33 -10.34 0.81 -9.39
N GLU A 34 -9.90 -0.12 -10.24
CA GLU A 34 -10.43 -0.28 -11.60
C GLU A 34 -11.92 -0.63 -11.58
N THR A 35 -12.32 -1.56 -10.70
CA THR A 35 -13.75 -1.88 -10.48
C THR A 35 -14.52 -0.67 -9.98
N TYR A 36 -13.98 0.06 -8.99
CA TYR A 36 -14.69 1.19 -8.39
C TYR A 36 -14.83 2.37 -9.35
N ILE A 37 -13.81 2.60 -10.19
CA ILE A 37 -13.85 3.59 -11.27
C ILE A 37 -14.94 3.20 -12.27
N ALA A 38 -14.96 1.94 -12.73
CA ALA A 38 -15.96 1.46 -13.69
C ALA A 38 -17.39 1.58 -13.15
N ASP A 39 -17.60 1.24 -11.87
CA ASP A 39 -18.91 1.39 -11.22
C ASP A 39 -19.35 2.85 -11.11
N ALA A 40 -18.42 3.77 -10.81
CA ALA A 40 -18.72 5.20 -10.75
C ALA A 40 -19.03 5.77 -12.14
N ASP A 41 -18.22 5.43 -13.14
CA ASP A 41 -18.45 5.82 -14.54
C ASP A 41 -19.80 5.31 -15.05
N ALA A 42 -20.18 4.05 -14.75
CA ALA A 42 -21.45 3.46 -15.13
C ALA A 42 -22.67 4.16 -14.51
N ARG A 43 -22.50 4.77 -13.31
CA ARG A 43 -23.52 5.58 -12.65
C ARG A 43 -23.52 7.05 -13.08
N GLY A 44 -22.58 7.47 -13.94
CA GLY A 44 -22.39 8.86 -14.35
C GLY A 44 -21.72 9.75 -13.28
N ASP A 45 -21.15 9.15 -12.23
CA ASP A 45 -20.51 9.87 -11.12
C ASP A 45 -19.04 10.19 -11.45
N THR A 46 -18.85 11.26 -12.22
CA THR A 46 -17.53 11.66 -12.73
C THR A 46 -16.60 12.16 -11.62
N GLU A 47 -17.14 12.79 -10.58
CA GLU A 47 -16.35 13.29 -9.45
C GLU A 47 -15.74 12.11 -8.68
N LEU A 48 -16.55 11.11 -8.34
CA LEU A 48 -16.10 9.93 -7.63
C LEU A 48 -15.12 9.09 -8.46
N ALA A 49 -15.39 8.89 -9.75
CA ALA A 49 -14.47 8.19 -10.65
C ALA A 49 -13.10 8.90 -10.72
N THR A 50 -13.09 10.23 -10.79
CA THR A 50 -11.86 11.03 -10.78
C THR A 50 -11.10 10.92 -9.47
N TRP A 51 -11.82 10.89 -8.34
CA TRP A 51 -11.22 10.68 -7.03
C TRP A 51 -10.58 9.29 -6.91
N PHE A 52 -11.25 8.23 -7.37
CA PHE A 52 -10.67 6.89 -7.40
C PHE A 52 -9.44 6.76 -8.31
N ARG A 53 -9.41 7.44 -9.46
CA ARG A 53 -8.20 7.50 -10.32
C ARG A 53 -7.00 8.10 -9.58
N LYS A 54 -7.22 9.14 -8.76
CA LYS A 54 -6.16 9.73 -7.92
C LYS A 54 -5.67 8.74 -6.85
N ILE A 55 -6.59 8.00 -6.21
CA ILE A 55 -6.24 6.94 -5.26
C ILE A 55 -5.41 5.85 -5.94
N GLN A 56 -5.82 5.42 -7.14
CA GLN A 56 -5.11 4.40 -7.90
C GLN A 56 -3.67 4.83 -8.18
N GLU A 57 -3.47 6.06 -8.64
CA GLU A 57 -2.14 6.62 -8.92
C GLU A 57 -1.27 6.72 -7.66
N ASN A 58 -1.86 7.14 -6.53
CA ASN A 58 -1.15 7.19 -5.26
C ASN A 58 -0.71 5.80 -4.79
N ASN A 59 -1.56 4.78 -4.96
CA ASN A 59 -1.23 3.39 -4.63
C ASN A 59 -0.15 2.81 -5.56
N ARG A 60 -0.13 3.18 -6.85
CA ARG A 60 0.97 2.80 -7.77
C ARG A 60 2.31 3.33 -7.26
N LYS A 61 2.37 4.63 -6.93
CA LYS A 61 3.58 5.27 -6.39
C LYS A 61 4.03 4.66 -5.06
N ALA A 62 3.09 4.45 -4.14
CA ALA A 62 3.37 3.82 -2.85
C ALA A 62 3.91 2.39 -3.03
N GLY A 63 3.34 1.62 -3.97
CA GLY A 63 3.81 0.29 -4.30
C GLY A 63 5.24 0.28 -4.85
N ASP A 64 5.58 1.21 -5.74
CA ASP A 64 6.94 1.30 -6.30
C ASP A 64 7.98 1.70 -5.25
N GLN A 65 7.68 2.71 -4.44
CA GLN A 65 8.55 3.15 -3.34
C GLN A 65 8.70 2.05 -2.28
N GLY A 66 7.60 1.37 -1.93
CA GLY A 66 7.59 0.26 -0.98
C GLY A 66 8.45 -0.92 -1.42
N LYS A 67 8.38 -1.30 -2.72
CA LYS A 67 9.25 -2.34 -3.30
C LYS A 67 10.73 -2.00 -3.19
N GLN A 68 11.11 -0.77 -3.55
CA GLN A 68 12.50 -0.32 -3.46
C GLN A 68 13.01 -0.34 -2.02
N MET A 69 12.19 0.12 -1.07
CA MET A 69 12.52 0.09 0.35
C MET A 69 12.69 -1.34 0.87
N LEU A 70 11.76 -2.23 0.54
CA LEU A 70 11.82 -3.63 0.96
C LEU A 70 13.07 -4.33 0.40
N MET A 71 13.40 -4.11 -0.88
CA MET A 71 14.61 -4.65 -1.50
C MET A 71 15.87 -4.24 -0.73
N SER A 72 16.01 -2.95 -0.40
CA SER A 72 17.16 -2.42 0.35
C SER A 72 17.27 -3.06 1.74
N ARG A 73 16.14 -3.24 2.44
CA ARG A 73 16.12 -3.87 3.77
C ARG A 73 16.53 -5.34 3.75
N LEU A 74 15.99 -6.12 2.80
CA LEU A 74 16.33 -7.53 2.67
C LEU A 74 17.80 -7.74 2.29
N GLN A 75 18.38 -6.85 1.46
CA GLN A 75 19.81 -6.87 1.14
C GLN A 75 20.70 -6.57 2.36
N GLN A 76 20.23 -5.76 3.30
CA GLN A 76 20.96 -5.45 4.54
C GLN A 76 20.87 -6.59 5.57
N GLU A 77 19.78 -7.34 5.58
CA GLU A 77 19.58 -8.49 6.47
C GLU A 77 20.34 -9.75 6.03
N GLY A 78 20.55 -9.91 4.72
CA GLY A 78 21.32 -11.02 4.17
C GLY A 78 22.84 -10.87 4.26
N ARG A 79 23.35 -9.77 4.84
CA ARG A 79 24.77 -9.51 5.10
C ARG A 79 25.09 -9.77 6.56
#